data_AF-A0AAW0CJ85-F1
#
_entry.id   AF-A0AAW0CJ85-F1
#
_cell.length_a   1.000
_cell.length_b   1.000
_cell.length_c   1.000
_cell.angle_alpha   90.00
_cell.angle_beta   90.00
_cell.angle_gamma   90.00
#
_symmetry.space_group_name_H-M   'P 1'
#
loop_
_entity.id
_entity.type
_entity.pdbx_description
1 polymer ?
#
loop_
_entity_poly.entity_id
_entity_poly.type
_entity_poly.pdbx_seq_one_letter_code
_entity_poly.pdbx_strand_id
1 'polypeptide(L)'
;MSTAQDSVLLTPELLELILCHLPIRHLLVTAPLVCKYWRDLTLTPALQRALFFEPDNSTSPSIRNPLLEELFPPFFATLEDSSASNWFWPGSAKRIMAMPWSHAPQAFKRKEASWRRMLVVQPPARSIVVTEYRHARGGNFERDAVLKDLLPVRMGFLYDLTVPFVDRVASSFRIRSLAPELGGDLALDVSYTAQCCTRSNREIDSKFDSEAREQVPVEFGQFVREGTKDAIF
;
A
#
# COMPACT_ATOMS: atom_id res chain seq x y z
N MET A 1 34.75 -32.68 -16.10
CA MET A 1 33.83 -33.27 -15.11
C MET A 1 33.02 -32.12 -14.54
N SER A 2 31.72 -32.10 -14.76
CA SER A 2 30.82 -31.13 -14.10
C SER A 2 30.90 -31.37 -12.61
N THR A 3 31.22 -30.34 -11.82
CA THR A 3 31.21 -30.48 -10.36
C THR A 3 29.78 -30.64 -9.87
N ALA A 4 29.59 -31.16 -8.65
CA ALA A 4 28.25 -31.26 -8.07
C ALA A 4 27.56 -29.88 -7.99
N GLN A 5 28.34 -28.79 -7.81
CA GLN A 5 27.84 -27.42 -7.82
C GLN A 5 27.30 -27.01 -9.20
N ASP A 6 28.06 -27.30 -10.26
CA ASP A 6 27.64 -27.00 -11.63
C ASP A 6 26.34 -27.74 -11.98
N SER A 7 26.22 -29.01 -11.59
CA SER A 7 25.01 -29.80 -11.82
C SER A 7 23.78 -29.20 -11.14
N VAL A 8 23.93 -28.65 -9.94
CA VAL A 8 22.84 -27.97 -9.23
C VAL A 8 22.44 -26.67 -9.94
N LEU A 9 23.42 -25.83 -10.31
CA LEU A 9 23.16 -24.53 -10.94
C LEU A 9 22.64 -24.65 -12.39
N LEU A 10 22.86 -25.78 -13.04
CA LEU A 10 22.33 -26.09 -14.38
C LEU A 10 20.93 -26.71 -14.34
N THR A 11 20.47 -27.15 -13.17
CA THR A 11 19.12 -27.71 -13.01
C THR A 11 18.14 -26.59 -12.65
N PRO A 12 17.17 -26.25 -13.53
CA PRO A 12 16.31 -25.08 -13.34
C PRO A 12 15.53 -25.13 -12.04
N GLU A 13 14.97 -26.28 -11.67
CA GLU A 13 14.15 -26.44 -10.46
C GLU A 13 14.97 -26.19 -9.18
N LEU A 14 16.21 -26.66 -9.15
CA LEU A 14 17.09 -26.46 -7.99
C LEU A 14 17.56 -25.01 -7.89
N LEU A 15 17.92 -24.41 -9.03
CA LEU A 15 18.31 -23.00 -9.05
C LEU A 15 17.15 -22.07 -8.69
N GLU A 16 15.93 -22.35 -9.17
CA GLU A 16 14.72 -21.61 -8.77
C GLU A 16 14.49 -21.66 -7.27
N LEU A 17 14.58 -22.85 -6.65
CA LEU A 17 14.44 -22.99 -5.20
C LEU A 17 15.49 -22.16 -4.45
N ILE A 18 16.75 -22.18 -4.90
CA ILE A 18 17.81 -21.36 -4.31
C ILE A 18 17.49 -19.87 -4.45
N LEU A 19 17.08 -19.43 -5.64
CA LEU A 19 16.74 -18.04 -5.94
C LEU A 19 15.52 -17.53 -5.16
N CYS A 20 14.54 -18.39 -4.88
CA CYS A 20 13.38 -18.07 -4.03
C CYS A 20 13.78 -17.71 -2.58
N HIS A 21 14.93 -18.17 -2.10
CA HIS A 21 15.42 -17.87 -0.76
C HIS A 21 16.28 -16.58 -0.68
N LEU A 22 16.55 -15.92 -1.82
CA LEU A 22 17.30 -14.66 -1.81
C LEU A 22 16.39 -13.47 -1.44
N PRO A 23 16.94 -12.40 -0.84
CA PRO A 23 16.19 -11.17 -0.61
C PRO A 23 15.65 -10.59 -1.93
N ILE A 24 14.41 -10.10 -1.93
CA ILE A 24 13.71 -9.58 -3.14
C ILE A 24 14.59 -8.60 -3.95
N ARG A 25 15.33 -7.69 -3.30
CA ARG A 25 16.23 -6.75 -3.99
C ARG A 25 17.29 -7.45 -4.85
N HIS A 26 17.88 -8.53 -4.33
CA HIS A 26 18.91 -9.29 -5.03
C HIS A 26 18.30 -10.08 -6.20
N LEU A 27 17.08 -10.60 -6.00
CA LEU A 27 16.36 -11.31 -7.04
C LEU A 27 15.91 -10.38 -8.18
N LEU A 28 15.52 -9.14 -7.88
CA LEU A 28 15.11 -8.15 -8.88
C LEU A 28 16.28 -7.55 -9.67
N VAL A 29 17.40 -7.30 -8.99
CA VAL A 29 18.49 -6.49 -9.55
C VAL A 29 19.69 -7.36 -9.91
N THR A 30 20.16 -8.19 -8.98
CA THR A 30 21.43 -8.91 -9.14
C THR A 30 21.28 -10.16 -9.99
N ALA A 31 20.27 -11.00 -9.72
CA ALA A 31 20.09 -12.27 -10.43
C ALA A 31 19.98 -12.12 -11.97
N PRO A 32 19.20 -11.17 -12.53
CA PRO A 32 19.09 -10.97 -13.98
C PRO A 32 20.37 -10.46 -14.67
N LEU A 33 21.35 -9.99 -13.88
CA LEU A 33 22.62 -9.46 -14.38
C LEU A 33 23.73 -10.52 -14.44
N VAL A 34 23.56 -11.66 -13.78
CA VAL A 34 24.56 -12.74 -13.77
C VAL A 34 24.73 -13.33 -15.17
N CYS A 35 23.63 -13.79 -15.78
CA CYS A 35 23.62 -14.30 -17.15
C CYS A 35 22.19 -14.31 -17.74
N LYS A 36 22.07 -14.64 -19.03
CA LYS A 36 20.76 -14.75 -19.70
C LYS A 36 19.87 -15.83 -19.07
N TYR A 37 20.45 -16.97 -18.71
CA TYR A 37 19.73 -18.08 -18.10
C TYR A 37 19.07 -17.69 -16.77
N TRP A 38 19.80 -17.00 -15.87
CA TRP A 38 19.24 -16.53 -14.60
C TRP A 38 18.15 -15.48 -14.81
N ARG A 39 18.33 -14.59 -15.79
CA ARG A 39 17.30 -13.62 -16.18
C ARG A 39 16.02 -14.31 -16.65
N ASP A 40 16.14 -15.33 -17.50
CA ASP A 40 14.99 -16.07 -18.00
C ASP A 40 14.27 -16.81 -16.85
N LEU A 41 15.03 -17.36 -15.89
CA LEU A 41 14.45 -17.94 -14.68
C LEU A 41 13.68 -16.93 -13.84
N THR A 42 14.12 -15.68 -13.72
CA THR A 42 13.35 -14.69 -12.95
C THR A 42 11.94 -14.44 -13.49
N LEU A 43 11.65 -14.84 -14.74
CA LEU A 43 10.32 -14.76 -15.36
C LEU A 43 9.43 -15.97 -15.05
N THR A 44 9.94 -17.00 -14.37
CA THR A 44 9.15 -18.19 -14.06
C THR A 44 8.11 -17.90 -12.97
N PRO A 45 6.98 -18.63 -12.94
CA PRO A 45 5.90 -18.35 -12.00
C PRO A 45 6.31 -18.40 -10.53
N ALA A 46 7.24 -19.29 -10.15
CA ALA A 46 7.73 -19.40 -8.78
C ALA A 46 8.43 -18.11 -8.33
N LEU A 47 9.36 -17.60 -9.15
CA LEU A 47 10.09 -16.37 -8.84
C LEU A 47 9.20 -15.13 -9.01
N GLN A 48 8.29 -15.10 -9.97
CA GLN A 48 7.33 -13.99 -10.11
C GLN A 48 6.38 -13.88 -8.90
N ARG A 49 5.99 -15.00 -8.27
CA ARG A 49 5.26 -15.00 -6.99
C ARG A 49 6.12 -14.52 -5.83
N ALA A 50 7.36 -15.01 -5.73
CA ALA A 50 8.32 -14.55 -4.71
C ALA A 50 8.63 -13.04 -4.83
N LEU A 51 8.60 -12.51 -6.07
CA LEU A 51 8.75 -11.09 -6.38
C LEU A 51 7.44 -10.29 -6.28
N PHE A 52 6.33 -10.91 -5.87
CA PHE A 52 5.02 -10.27 -5.76
C PHE A 52 4.50 -9.70 -7.09
N PHE A 53 4.96 -10.17 -8.25
CA PHE A 53 4.39 -9.76 -9.55
C PHE A 53 3.20 -10.60 -9.97
N GLU A 54 3.20 -11.87 -9.55
CA GLU A 54 2.12 -12.83 -9.78
C GLU A 54 1.47 -13.24 -8.46
N PRO A 55 0.16 -13.51 -8.45
CA PRO A 55 -0.55 -14.00 -7.27
C PRO A 55 -0.04 -15.34 -6.74
N ASP A 56 0.20 -15.38 -5.43
CA ASP A 56 0.26 -16.60 -4.64
C ASP A 56 -0.91 -16.64 -3.65
N ASN A 57 -1.81 -17.61 -3.83
CA ASN A 57 -2.96 -17.83 -2.94
C ASN A 57 -2.67 -18.84 -1.82
N SER A 58 -1.48 -19.45 -1.81
CA SER A 58 -1.13 -20.51 -0.86
C SER A 58 -0.61 -19.97 0.49
N THR A 59 -0.30 -18.68 0.55
CA THR A 59 0.25 -18.04 1.74
C THR A 59 -0.84 -17.83 2.80
N SER A 60 -0.65 -18.39 4.00
CA SER A 60 -1.46 -18.07 5.19
C SER A 60 -0.58 -18.16 6.43
N PRO A 61 -0.51 -17.12 7.30
CA PRO A 61 -1.27 -15.86 7.24
C PRO A 61 -0.80 -14.95 6.10
N SER A 62 -1.59 -13.92 5.78
CA SER A 62 -1.28 -12.99 4.71
C SER A 62 0.05 -12.24 4.94
N ILE A 63 0.93 -12.23 3.93
CA ILE A 63 2.26 -11.62 3.98
C ILE A 63 2.28 -10.34 3.16
N ARG A 64 2.78 -9.26 3.75
CA ARG A 64 3.02 -7.97 3.08
C ARG A 64 4.29 -8.04 2.23
N ASN A 65 4.32 -7.25 1.16
CA ASN A 65 5.50 -7.14 0.32
C ASN A 65 6.64 -6.38 1.05
N PRO A 66 7.73 -7.05 1.46
CA PRO A 66 8.77 -6.42 2.28
C PRO A 66 9.54 -5.34 1.52
N LEU A 67 9.63 -5.44 0.19
CA LEU A 67 10.24 -4.38 -0.62
C LEU A 67 9.39 -3.11 -0.60
N LEU A 68 8.07 -3.26 -0.73
CA LEU A 68 7.17 -2.10 -0.68
C LEU A 68 7.09 -1.50 0.71
N GLU A 69 7.17 -2.30 1.77
CA GLU A 69 7.22 -1.83 3.14
C GLU A 69 8.43 -0.91 3.39
N GLU A 70 9.59 -1.28 2.87
CA GLU A 70 10.80 -0.46 2.96
C GLU A 70 10.72 0.81 2.06
N LEU A 71 10.12 0.71 0.87
CA LEU A 71 10.03 1.83 -0.09
C LEU A 71 8.89 2.81 0.22
N PHE A 72 7.82 2.34 0.86
CA PHE A 72 6.61 3.10 1.17
C PHE A 72 6.21 3.08 2.66
N PRO A 73 7.10 3.42 3.62
CA PRO A 73 6.80 3.31 5.05
C PRO A 73 5.48 3.93 5.55
N PRO A 74 4.95 5.05 5.02
CA PRO A 74 3.65 5.59 5.44
C PRO A 74 2.50 4.63 5.19
N PHE A 75 2.52 3.89 4.08
CA PHE A 75 1.50 2.89 3.77
C PHE A 75 1.53 1.76 4.80
N PHE A 76 2.70 1.30 5.22
CA PHE A 76 2.83 0.07 6.01
C PHE A 76 2.94 0.29 7.53
N ALA A 77 2.84 1.54 8.00
CA ALA A 77 2.95 1.91 9.41
C ALA A 77 2.03 1.08 10.33
N THR A 78 2.58 0.56 11.43
CA THR A 78 1.84 -0.25 12.42
C THR A 78 1.32 0.61 13.57
N LEU A 79 0.40 0.07 14.37
CA LEU A 79 -0.10 0.74 15.58
C LEU A 79 0.95 0.75 16.71
N GLU A 80 1.93 -0.15 16.68
CA GLU A 80 3.00 -0.23 17.68
C GLU A 80 4.05 0.87 17.51
N ASP A 81 4.19 1.41 16.28
CA ASP A 81 4.96 2.64 16.01
C ASP A 81 4.42 3.86 16.78
N SER A 82 3.22 3.74 17.38
CA SER A 82 2.51 4.80 18.12
C SER A 82 2.82 4.81 19.63
N SER A 83 3.93 4.21 20.09
CA SER A 83 4.31 4.17 21.53
C SER A 83 4.59 5.52 22.20
N ALA A 84 4.31 6.64 21.52
CA ALA A 84 4.25 7.97 22.12
C ALA A 84 2.86 8.57 21.93
N SER A 85 2.03 8.42 22.96
CA SER A 85 0.96 9.32 23.41
C SER A 85 0.33 10.30 22.42
N ASN A 86 -0.99 10.18 22.32
CA ASN A 86 -2.02 11.07 21.77
C ASN A 86 -2.66 10.55 20.49
N TRP A 87 -3.98 10.81 20.39
CA TRP A 87 -4.86 10.62 19.23
C TRP A 87 -4.48 11.53 18.05
N PHE A 88 -3.19 11.70 17.86
CA PHE A 88 -2.51 12.54 16.91
C PHE A 88 -1.41 11.63 16.39
N TRP A 89 -1.37 11.33 15.09
CA TRP A 89 -0.22 10.66 14.49
C TRP A 89 0.89 11.72 14.40
N PRO A 90 1.79 11.87 15.39
CA PRO A 90 2.71 13.00 15.43
C PRO A 90 3.85 12.64 14.48
N GLY A 91 3.81 13.18 13.28
CA GLY A 91 4.88 12.99 12.31
C GLY A 91 4.49 12.26 11.04
N SER A 92 3.21 12.00 10.76
CA SER A 92 2.77 11.52 9.46
C SER A 92 2.98 12.54 8.34
N ALA A 93 2.75 13.83 8.57
CA ALA A 93 3.19 14.88 7.63
C ALA A 93 4.72 14.88 7.46
N LYS A 94 5.48 14.73 8.55
CA LYS A 94 6.95 14.57 8.48
C LYS A 94 7.37 13.30 7.74
N ARG A 95 6.65 12.18 7.88
CA ARG A 95 6.89 10.91 7.17
C ARG A 95 6.57 11.07 5.69
N ILE A 96 5.43 11.66 5.35
CA ILE A 96 5.05 12.03 3.97
C ILE A 96 6.12 12.95 3.36
N MET A 97 6.63 13.93 4.11
CA MET A 97 7.69 14.84 3.64
C MET A 97 9.09 14.21 3.62
N ALA A 98 9.38 13.23 4.48
CA ALA A 98 10.67 12.53 4.56
C ALA A 98 10.76 11.29 3.66
N MET A 99 9.67 10.97 2.95
CA MET A 99 9.63 9.84 2.02
C MET A 99 10.64 10.02 0.88
N PRO A 100 11.24 8.94 0.35
CA PRO A 100 12.20 9.03 -0.76
C PRO A 100 11.70 9.79 -1.99
N TRP A 101 10.38 9.88 -2.19
CA TRP A 101 9.76 10.68 -3.25
C TRP A 101 9.97 12.20 -3.10
N SER A 102 10.35 12.71 -1.93
CA SER A 102 10.54 14.14 -1.70
C SER A 102 11.93 14.54 -2.18
N HIS A 103 12.88 13.60 -2.10
CA HIS A 103 14.21 13.70 -2.65
C HIS A 103 14.28 13.28 -4.13
N ALA A 104 13.39 12.40 -4.59
CA ALA A 104 13.35 11.90 -5.97
C ALA A 104 11.92 11.83 -6.57
N PRO A 105 11.20 12.96 -6.66
CA PRO A 105 9.78 12.97 -7.06
C PRO A 105 9.54 12.42 -8.46
N GLN A 106 10.52 12.57 -9.35
CA GLN A 106 10.41 12.06 -10.72
C GLN A 106 10.45 10.53 -10.80
N ALA A 107 11.16 9.86 -9.88
CA ALA A 107 11.22 8.40 -9.87
C ALA A 107 9.86 7.76 -9.51
N PHE A 108 9.08 8.42 -8.64
CA PHE A 108 7.78 7.94 -8.18
C PHE A 108 6.62 8.32 -9.13
N LYS A 109 6.85 9.27 -10.04
CA LYS A 109 5.92 9.65 -11.13
C LYS A 109 6.00 8.74 -12.36
N ARG A 110 7.05 7.92 -12.48
CA ARG A 110 7.23 6.99 -13.61
C ARG A 110 6.13 5.93 -13.63
N LYS A 111 5.40 5.83 -14.74
CA LYS A 111 4.30 4.86 -14.93
C LYS A 111 4.83 3.43 -15.12
N GLU A 112 6.05 3.31 -15.63
CA GLU A 112 6.73 2.08 -15.96
C GLU A 112 7.51 1.45 -14.79
N ALA A 113 7.52 2.10 -13.62
CA ALA A 113 8.27 1.61 -12.48
C ALA A 113 7.77 0.22 -12.04
N SER A 114 8.70 -0.72 -11.83
CA SER A 114 8.37 -2.11 -11.51
C SER A 114 7.50 -2.23 -10.25
N TRP A 115 7.77 -1.45 -9.21
CA TRP A 115 6.99 -1.43 -7.98
C TRP A 115 5.49 -1.17 -8.20
N ARG A 116 5.10 -0.40 -9.24
CA ARG A 116 3.68 -0.15 -9.55
C ARG A 116 2.93 -1.43 -9.88
N ARG A 117 3.65 -2.41 -10.44
CA ARG A 117 3.12 -3.72 -10.80
C ARG A 117 3.25 -4.73 -9.67
N MET A 118 3.85 -4.42 -8.52
CA MET A 118 3.95 -5.40 -7.44
C MET A 118 2.67 -5.43 -6.62
N LEU A 119 2.25 -6.61 -6.20
CA LEU A 119 1.20 -6.86 -5.22
C LEU A 119 1.62 -6.28 -3.87
N VAL A 120 0.67 -5.69 -3.18
CA VAL A 120 0.86 -5.13 -1.85
C VAL A 120 0.96 -6.23 -0.79
N VAL A 121 0.17 -7.29 -0.97
CA VAL A 121 0.02 -8.39 -0.03
C VAL A 121 -0.26 -9.69 -0.78
N GLN A 122 0.15 -10.83 -0.21
CA GLN A 122 -0.18 -12.18 -0.68
C GLN A 122 -0.86 -12.97 0.45
N PRO A 123 -2.01 -13.63 0.23
CA PRO A 123 -2.79 -13.69 -1.00
C PRO A 123 -3.26 -12.31 -1.48
N PRO A 124 -3.45 -12.11 -2.79
CA PRO A 124 -3.77 -10.79 -3.34
C PRO A 124 -5.10 -10.28 -2.79
N ALA A 125 -5.08 -9.06 -2.26
CA ALA A 125 -6.30 -8.33 -1.95
C ALA A 125 -7.12 -8.10 -3.22
N ARG A 126 -8.44 -8.30 -3.13
CA ARG A 126 -9.41 -7.99 -4.20
C ARG A 126 -10.50 -7.04 -3.76
N SER A 127 -10.39 -6.53 -2.54
CA SER A 127 -11.21 -5.45 -2.03
C SER A 127 -10.36 -4.48 -1.22
N ILE A 128 -10.78 -3.21 -1.22
CA ILE A 128 -10.23 -2.17 -0.37
C ILE A 128 -11.39 -1.42 0.28
N VAL A 129 -11.36 -1.31 1.60
CA VAL A 129 -12.17 -0.33 2.33
C VAL A 129 -11.36 0.96 2.48
N VAL A 130 -11.87 2.08 2.00
CA VAL A 130 -11.28 3.39 2.23
C VAL A 130 -12.01 4.04 3.39
N THR A 131 -11.31 4.30 4.48
CA THR A 131 -11.88 4.93 5.67
C THR A 131 -11.26 6.31 5.87
N GLU A 132 -12.09 7.34 5.78
CA GLU A 132 -11.70 8.72 6.01
C GLU A 132 -12.08 9.17 7.42
N TYR A 133 -11.10 9.64 8.19
CA TYR A 133 -11.26 10.22 9.51
C TYR A 133 -11.05 11.74 9.45
N ARG A 134 -12.08 12.52 9.80
CA ARG A 134 -11.99 13.98 9.90
C ARG A 134 -12.11 14.42 11.35
N HIS A 135 -11.07 15.09 11.84
CA HIS A 135 -11.08 15.77 13.13
C HIS A 135 -11.39 17.25 12.94
N ALA A 136 -12.50 17.73 13.47
CA ALA A 136 -12.91 19.13 13.39
C ALA A 136 -13.34 19.67 14.76
N ARG A 137 -13.41 21.00 14.91
CA ARG A 137 -13.88 21.64 16.15
C ARG A 137 -15.30 21.20 16.54
N GLY A 138 -16.12 20.78 15.58
CA GLY A 138 -17.49 20.29 15.79
C GLY A 138 -17.60 18.79 16.07
N GLY A 139 -16.49 18.06 16.19
CA GLY A 139 -16.48 16.62 16.45
C GLY A 139 -15.63 15.83 15.44
N ASN A 140 -15.65 14.52 15.62
CA ASN A 140 -14.98 13.56 14.74
C ASN A 140 -15.99 12.95 13.77
N PHE A 141 -15.59 12.81 12.52
CA PHE A 141 -16.41 12.20 11.48
C PHE A 141 -15.64 11.06 10.85
N GLU A 142 -16.33 9.97 10.57
CA GLU A 142 -15.81 8.79 9.89
C GLU A 142 -16.69 8.50 8.68
N ARG A 143 -16.06 8.25 7.53
CA ARG A 143 -16.73 7.90 6.29
C ARG A 143 -16.03 6.71 5.66
N ASP A 144 -16.79 5.69 5.30
CA ASP A 144 -16.27 4.51 4.62
C ASP A 144 -16.74 4.46 3.17
N ALA A 145 -15.87 3.95 2.31
CA ALA A 145 -16.23 3.47 0.98
C ALA A 145 -15.62 2.10 0.74
N VAL A 146 -16.35 1.23 0.04
CA VAL A 146 -15.88 -0.14 -0.21
C VAL A 146 -15.73 -0.35 -1.71
N LEU A 147 -14.50 -0.67 -2.11
CA LEU A 147 -14.15 -1.09 -3.46
C LEU A 147 -14.06 -2.61 -3.48
N LYS A 148 -14.96 -3.27 -4.22
CA LYS A 148 -15.01 -4.74 -4.35
C LYS A 148 -14.69 -5.19 -5.77
N ASP A 149 -14.53 -6.51 -5.93
CA ASP A 149 -14.32 -7.17 -7.22
C ASP A 149 -13.16 -6.59 -8.03
N LEU A 150 -12.14 -6.12 -7.31
CA LEU A 150 -10.95 -5.54 -7.91
C LEU A 150 -10.09 -6.64 -8.51
N LEU A 151 -9.34 -6.26 -9.55
CA LEU A 151 -8.11 -6.95 -9.88
C LEU A 151 -7.18 -6.98 -8.65
N PRO A 152 -6.25 -7.96 -8.56
CA PRO A 152 -5.26 -8.01 -7.49
C PRO A 152 -4.66 -6.64 -7.21
N VAL A 153 -4.81 -6.16 -5.97
CA VAL A 153 -4.38 -4.81 -5.60
C VAL A 153 -2.86 -4.72 -5.68
N ARG A 154 -2.41 -3.90 -6.64
CA ARG A 154 -1.00 -3.58 -6.85
C ARG A 154 -0.69 -2.20 -6.29
N MET A 155 0.58 -1.98 -5.97
CA MET A 155 1.01 -0.71 -5.36
C MET A 155 0.72 0.50 -6.24
N GLY A 156 0.77 0.36 -7.57
CA GLY A 156 0.46 1.47 -8.48
C GLY A 156 -0.97 1.99 -8.30
N PHE A 157 -1.94 1.08 -8.20
CA PHE A 157 -3.34 1.44 -7.93
C PHE A 157 -3.50 2.13 -6.57
N LEU A 158 -2.92 1.53 -5.52
CA LEU A 158 -2.98 2.07 -4.17
C LEU A 158 -2.32 3.45 -4.07
N TYR A 159 -1.20 3.63 -4.75
CA TYR A 159 -0.50 4.91 -4.86
C TYR A 159 -1.38 5.97 -5.52
N ASP A 160 -1.93 5.66 -6.69
CA ASP A 160 -2.75 6.60 -7.46
C ASP A 160 -4.06 6.94 -6.73
N LEU A 161 -4.61 5.99 -5.94
CA LEU A 161 -5.75 6.22 -5.05
C LEU A 161 -5.42 7.17 -3.88
N THR A 162 -4.18 7.15 -3.39
CA THR A 162 -3.79 7.88 -2.17
C THR A 162 -3.31 9.29 -2.43
N VAL A 163 -2.62 9.53 -3.56
CA VAL A 163 -2.03 10.84 -3.89
C VAL A 163 -3.03 12.00 -3.80
N PRO A 164 -4.27 11.90 -4.33
CA PRO A 164 -5.24 12.99 -4.25
C PRO A 164 -5.58 13.40 -2.81
N PHE A 165 -5.54 12.46 -1.86
CA PHE A 165 -5.81 12.74 -0.45
C PHE A 165 -4.64 13.47 0.21
N VAL A 166 -3.40 13.09 -0.13
CA VAL A 166 -2.19 13.74 0.37
C VAL A 166 -2.13 15.20 -0.07
N ASP A 167 -2.44 15.47 -1.35
CA ASP A 167 -2.48 16.83 -1.90
C ASP A 167 -3.55 17.71 -1.22
N ARG A 168 -4.61 17.10 -0.67
CA ARG A 168 -5.71 17.76 0.05
C ARG A 168 -5.43 18.00 1.54
N VAL A 169 -4.16 17.91 1.96
CA VAL A 169 -3.70 18.13 3.35
C VAL A 169 -4.15 17.01 4.29
N ALA A 170 -4.11 15.75 3.84
CA ALA A 170 -4.20 14.62 4.76
C ALA A 170 -3.12 14.74 5.84
N SER A 171 -3.53 14.64 7.10
CA SER A 171 -2.60 14.59 8.21
C SER A 171 -1.88 13.25 8.26
N SER A 172 -2.51 12.15 7.84
CA SER A 172 -1.93 10.79 7.80
C SER A 172 -2.68 9.87 6.84
N PHE A 173 -2.03 8.79 6.41
CA PHE A 173 -2.67 7.63 5.78
C PHE A 173 -1.86 6.36 6.05
N ARG A 174 -2.50 5.19 5.90
CA ARG A 174 -1.87 3.85 5.98
C ARG A 174 -2.78 2.76 5.43
N ILE A 175 -2.25 1.57 5.22
CA ILE A 175 -3.03 0.35 4.98
C ILE A 175 -3.05 -0.60 6.18
N ARG A 176 -4.13 -1.37 6.29
CA ARG A 176 -4.30 -2.48 7.23
C ARG A 176 -4.87 -3.71 6.53
N SER A 177 -4.50 -4.91 7.00
CA SER A 177 -5.26 -6.12 6.67
C SER A 177 -6.51 -6.19 7.54
N LEU A 178 -7.65 -6.47 6.92
CA LEU A 178 -8.93 -6.59 7.62
C LEU A 178 -9.15 -7.99 8.21
N ALA A 179 -8.59 -9.03 7.60
CA ALA A 179 -8.67 -10.39 8.11
C ALA A 179 -7.43 -11.21 7.71
N PRO A 180 -6.26 -10.99 8.34
CA PRO A 180 -4.99 -11.59 7.94
C PRO A 180 -5.02 -13.12 7.80
N GLU A 181 -5.91 -13.77 8.54
CA GLU A 181 -6.06 -15.23 8.61
C GLU A 181 -7.11 -15.80 7.63
N LEU A 182 -8.03 -14.96 7.13
CA LEU A 182 -9.15 -15.38 6.27
C LEU A 182 -9.01 -14.86 4.82
N GLY A 183 -8.10 -13.93 4.56
CA GLY A 183 -7.86 -13.40 3.21
C GLY A 183 -7.14 -12.05 3.21
N GLY A 184 -6.64 -11.67 2.03
CA GLY A 184 -5.83 -10.48 1.84
C GLY A 184 -6.58 -9.15 1.82
N ASP A 185 -7.85 -9.06 2.24
CA ASP A 185 -8.63 -7.82 2.14
C ASP A 185 -7.97 -6.67 2.91
N LEU A 186 -7.95 -5.50 2.29
CA LEU A 186 -7.22 -4.32 2.77
C LEU A 186 -8.18 -3.21 3.19
N ALA A 187 -7.74 -2.39 4.14
CA ALA A 187 -8.28 -1.07 4.39
C ALA A 187 -7.19 -0.02 4.14
N LEU A 188 -7.57 1.11 3.53
CA LEU A 188 -6.79 2.33 3.44
C LEU A 188 -7.42 3.34 4.41
N ASP A 189 -6.75 3.59 5.53
CA ASP A 189 -7.15 4.63 6.48
C ASP A 189 -6.52 5.96 6.04
N VAL A 190 -7.31 7.02 5.95
CA VAL A 190 -6.84 8.39 5.67
C VAL A 190 -7.39 9.31 6.74
N SER A 191 -6.57 10.20 7.29
CA SER A 191 -7.01 11.14 8.33
C SER A 191 -6.70 12.59 7.99
N TYR A 192 -7.59 13.49 8.40
CA TYR A 192 -7.50 14.94 8.19
C TYR A 192 -7.77 15.69 9.49
N THR A 193 -7.08 16.81 9.68
CA THR A 193 -7.33 17.72 10.81
C THR A 193 -7.79 19.08 10.28
N ALA A 194 -9.08 19.38 10.44
CA ALA A 194 -9.68 20.67 10.09
C ALA A 194 -9.54 21.68 11.25
N GLN A 195 -8.33 21.88 11.77
CA GLN A 195 -8.11 22.78 12.91
C GLN A 195 -7.68 24.21 12.53
N CYS A 196 -7.35 24.52 11.27
CA CYS A 196 -6.98 25.90 10.86
C CYS A 196 -7.38 26.24 9.41
N CYS A 197 -8.65 26.09 9.02
CA CYS A 197 -9.13 26.63 7.73
C CYS A 197 -10.28 27.61 7.96
N THR A 198 -10.04 28.88 7.65
CA THR A 198 -11.00 29.97 7.67
C THR A 198 -12.22 29.71 6.76
N ARG A 199 -13.27 30.51 6.99
CA ARG A 199 -14.65 30.49 6.45
C ARG A 199 -14.85 30.28 4.94
N SER A 200 -13.80 30.21 4.12
CA SER A 200 -13.84 29.97 2.66
C SER A 200 -13.99 28.50 2.24
N ASN A 201 -13.88 27.54 3.17
CA ASN A 201 -13.87 26.10 2.81
C ASN A 201 -15.25 25.46 2.55
N ARG A 202 -16.37 26.15 2.77
CA ARG A 202 -17.70 25.57 2.47
C ARG A 202 -17.89 25.26 0.99
N GLU A 203 -17.31 26.08 0.12
CA GLU A 203 -17.35 25.86 -1.33
C GLU A 203 -16.44 24.70 -1.76
N ILE A 204 -15.36 24.43 -1.03
CA ILE A 204 -14.44 23.30 -1.28
C ILE A 204 -15.08 21.98 -0.85
N ASP A 205 -15.79 21.94 0.29
CA ASP A 205 -16.52 20.76 0.76
C ASP A 205 -17.66 20.37 -0.22
N SER A 206 -18.39 21.34 -0.80
CA SER A 206 -19.43 21.06 -1.81
C SER A 206 -18.86 20.65 -3.17
N LYS A 207 -17.71 21.23 -3.56
CA LYS A 207 -17.00 20.89 -4.80
C LYS A 207 -16.34 19.50 -4.71
N PHE A 208 -15.98 19.06 -3.50
CA PHE A 208 -15.45 17.72 -3.22
C PHE A 208 -16.49 16.62 -3.45
N ASP A 209 -17.72 16.75 -2.94
CA ASP A 209 -18.77 15.76 -3.17
C ASP A 209 -19.15 15.67 -4.67
N SER A 210 -18.94 16.73 -5.46
CA SER A 210 -19.11 16.70 -6.92
C SER A 210 -17.89 16.16 -7.69
N GLU A 211 -16.67 16.60 -7.37
CA GLU A 211 -15.44 16.22 -8.10
C GLU A 211 -14.94 14.82 -7.72
N ALA A 212 -15.15 14.36 -6.47
CA ALA A 212 -14.82 13.00 -6.05
C ALA A 212 -15.69 11.95 -6.75
N ARG A 213 -16.96 12.30 -7.06
CA ARG A 213 -17.85 11.49 -7.91
C ARG A 213 -17.40 11.46 -9.38
N GLU A 214 -16.66 12.47 -9.82
CA GLU A 214 -16.26 12.64 -11.23
C GLU A 214 -14.87 12.05 -11.54
N GLN A 215 -13.94 12.03 -10.57
CA GLN A 215 -12.54 11.63 -10.78
C GLN A 215 -12.19 10.24 -10.25
N VAL A 216 -12.97 9.68 -9.34
CA VAL A 216 -12.75 8.34 -8.79
C VAL A 216 -14.07 7.58 -8.85
N PRO A 217 -14.13 6.35 -9.40
CA PRO A 217 -15.35 5.54 -9.43
C PRO A 217 -15.68 4.96 -8.04
N VAL A 218 -15.45 5.73 -6.97
CA VAL A 218 -15.75 5.35 -5.59
C VAL A 218 -17.10 6.00 -5.25
N GLU A 219 -18.17 5.21 -5.32
CA GLU A 219 -19.40 5.58 -4.63
C GLU A 219 -19.15 5.53 -3.13
N PHE A 220 -18.90 6.69 -2.52
CA PHE A 220 -18.91 6.82 -1.07
C PHE A 220 -20.33 6.56 -0.58
N GLY A 221 -20.59 5.32 -0.17
CA GLY A 221 -21.85 4.90 0.41
C GLY A 221 -22.10 5.62 1.74
N GLN A 222 -23.32 6.12 1.92
CA GLN A 222 -23.78 6.70 3.18
C GLN A 222 -23.84 5.62 4.26
N PHE A 223 -22.75 5.43 4.99
CA PHE A 223 -22.79 4.95 6.36
C PHE A 223 -22.01 5.93 7.21
N VAL A 224 -22.66 7.05 7.51
CA VAL A 224 -22.26 7.90 8.64
C VAL A 224 -22.58 7.09 9.89
N ARG A 225 -21.61 6.37 10.45
CA ARG A 225 -21.69 6.06 11.87
C ARG A 225 -21.41 7.37 12.58
N GLU A 226 -22.48 8.10 12.90
CA GLU A 226 -22.46 9.13 13.94
C GLU A 226 -22.13 8.42 15.26
N GLY A 227 -20.84 8.19 15.49
CA GLY A 227 -20.31 7.80 16.77
C GLY A 227 -20.21 9.04 17.63
N THR A 228 -21.33 9.55 18.13
CA THR A 228 -21.35 10.31 19.37
C THR A 228 -20.83 9.37 20.45
N LYS A 229 -19.51 9.37 20.65
CA LYS A 229 -18.97 9.00 21.95
C LYS A 229 -19.15 10.22 22.82
N ASP A 230 -20.29 10.24 23.49
CA ASP A 230 -20.55 11.09 24.64
C ASP A 230 -19.31 11.06 25.54
N ALA A 231 -18.68 12.23 25.66
CA ALA A 231 -17.75 12.50 26.74
C ALA A 231 -18.58 12.48 28.04
N ILE A 232 -18.52 11.35 28.74
CA ILE A 232 -18.85 11.30 30.16
C ILE A 232 -17.57 11.71 30.90
N PHE A 233 -17.77 12.72 31.76
CA PHE A 233 -16.86 13.44 32.66
C PHE A 233 -15.57 12.73 33.10
#